data_AF-A0A520DSB8-F1
#
_entry.id   AF-A0A520DSB8-F1
#
_cell.length_a   1.000
_cell.length_b   1.000
_cell.length_c   1.000
_cell.angle_alpha   90.00
_cell.angle_beta   90.00
_cell.angle_gamma   90.00
#
_symmetry.space_group_name_H-M   'P 1'
#
loop_
_entity.id
_entity.type
_entity.pdbx_description
1 polymer ?
#
loop_
_entity_poly.entity_id
_entity_poly.type
_entity_poly.pdbx_seq_one_letter_code
_entity_poly.pdbx_strand_id
1 'polypeptide(L)'
;FKGEFGYNFKENAHKEHNFNPISVSYISTGFPSTKIRDSLYEVNPLLRTTLENQFIIGSNYNFTYTNQMETNRRNNTFFYGAVETGGNLWGAFVPKDDEGKRSIFNVPLSQFVRFEADLRDYYKVNKNVTWANRLNIGYGYAYGNSTSLPFVRQFFAGGSNDIRAFPARTLGPGTYKVPDDAVFADQGGDIKLMLNSELRFKLVSVLYGALFVDAGNVWLRKEDTGIPGTTNTGRPGSEFKLKNALNELAVGTGAGLRVDATIFVVRLDVAFPVRKPYLPEGQRWVFDSIAFGNKDWRRENLIFNIGIGYPF
;
A
#
# COMPACT_ATOMS: atom_id res chain seq x y z
N PHE A 1 -10.35 16.99 -8.06
CA PHE A 1 -9.88 18.25 -7.45
C PHE A 1 -9.46 17.98 -6.00
N LYS A 2 -8.35 18.58 -5.54
CA LYS A 2 -7.90 18.54 -4.14
C LYS A 2 -7.56 19.96 -3.69
N GLY A 3 -8.06 20.37 -2.53
CA GLY A 3 -7.73 21.65 -1.89
C GLY A 3 -7.50 21.44 -0.40
N GLU A 4 -6.45 22.03 0.15
CA GLU A 4 -6.05 21.90 1.55
C GLU A 4 -5.69 23.27 2.12
N PHE A 5 -6.06 23.51 3.36
CA PHE A 5 -5.59 24.63 4.16
C PHE A 5 -4.92 24.08 5.41
N GLY A 6 -3.67 24.49 5.65
CA GLY A 6 -2.93 24.00 6.80
C GLY A 6 -1.61 24.69 7.07
N TYR A 7 -0.93 24.12 8.06
CA TYR A 7 0.28 24.64 8.68
C TYR A 7 1.40 23.61 8.52
N ASN A 8 2.55 24.06 8.06
CA ASN A 8 3.79 23.29 8.10
C ASN A 8 4.71 23.94 9.12
N PHE A 9 5.19 23.18 10.10
CA PHE A 9 6.14 23.68 11.08
C PHE A 9 7.26 22.67 11.33
N LYS A 10 8.48 23.20 11.42
CA LYS A 10 9.66 22.44 11.82
C LYS A 10 9.94 22.73 13.29
N GLU A 11 9.76 21.73 14.15
CA GLU A 11 10.09 21.84 15.59
C GLU A 11 11.60 22.00 15.76
N ASN A 12 12.39 21.28 14.94
CA ASN A 12 13.85 21.40 14.86
C ASN A 12 14.35 20.84 13.52
N ALA A 13 15.67 20.63 13.39
CA ALA A 13 16.30 20.10 12.17
C ALA A 13 15.86 18.68 11.80
N HIS A 14 15.33 17.91 12.76
CA HIS A 14 14.95 16.50 12.57
C HIS A 14 13.44 16.28 12.52
N LYS A 15 12.65 17.17 13.14
CA LYS A 15 11.22 17.00 13.33
C LYS A 15 10.42 18.02 12.54
N GLU A 16 9.53 17.52 11.69
CA GLU A 16 8.60 18.31 10.88
C GLU A 16 7.16 17.83 11.11
N HIS A 17 6.25 18.79 11.10
CA HIS A 17 4.84 18.59 11.32
C HIS A 17 4.06 19.28 10.22
N ASN A 18 3.06 18.60 9.68
CA ASN A 18 2.15 19.13 8.69
C ASN A 18 0.72 18.89 9.16
N PHE A 19 -0.01 19.96 9.46
CA PHE A 19 -1.38 19.88 9.95
C PHE A 19 -2.33 20.60 9.00
N ASN A 20 -3.21 19.85 8.37
CA ASN A 20 -4.29 20.37 7.54
C ASN A 20 -5.62 20.20 8.29
N PRO A 21 -6.11 21.22 9.02
CA PRO A 21 -7.42 21.16 9.66
C PRO A 21 -8.55 21.00 8.64
N ILE A 22 -8.36 21.49 7.40
CA ILE A 22 -9.33 21.36 6.32
C ILE A 22 -8.66 20.81 5.07
N SER A 23 -9.11 19.64 4.64
CA SER A 23 -8.73 18.98 3.39
C SER A 23 -9.99 18.54 2.68
N VAL A 24 -10.15 18.97 1.43
CA VAL A 24 -11.27 18.61 0.56
C VAL A 24 -10.71 17.92 -0.68
N SER A 25 -11.23 16.74 -0.97
CA SER A 25 -10.89 15.95 -2.16
C SER A 25 -12.18 15.50 -2.81
N TYR A 26 -12.34 15.88 -4.08
CA TYR A 26 -13.41 15.39 -4.94
C TYR A 26 -12.80 14.63 -6.11
N ILE A 27 -13.15 13.36 -6.21
CA ILE A 27 -12.68 12.46 -7.26
C ILE A 27 -13.90 12.02 -8.03
N SER A 28 -13.88 12.26 -9.33
CA SER A 28 -14.95 11.88 -10.22
C SER A 28 -14.37 11.18 -11.44
N THR A 29 -15.01 10.09 -11.82
CA THR A 29 -14.70 9.37 -13.05
C THR A 29 -15.74 9.75 -14.09
N GLY A 30 -15.29 10.42 -15.16
CA GLY A 30 -16.14 10.73 -16.29
C GLY A 30 -16.33 9.50 -17.17
N PHE A 31 -17.58 9.19 -17.53
CA PHE A 31 -17.91 8.15 -18.50
C PHE A 31 -18.57 8.77 -19.74
N PRO A 32 -18.27 8.29 -20.96
CA PRO A 32 -18.92 8.81 -22.17
C PRO A 32 -20.43 8.58 -22.20
N SER A 33 -20.94 7.53 -21.55
CA SER A 33 -22.37 7.29 -21.34
C SER A 33 -22.63 6.39 -20.12
N THR A 34 -23.85 6.40 -19.60
CA THR A 34 -24.30 5.49 -18.53
C THR A 34 -24.24 4.03 -18.96
N LYS A 35 -24.59 3.72 -20.22
CA LYS A 35 -24.53 2.36 -20.79
C LYS A 35 -23.12 1.78 -20.76
N ILE A 36 -22.10 2.59 -21.09
CA ILE A 36 -20.70 2.14 -21.06
C ILE A 36 -20.24 1.88 -19.63
N ARG A 37 -20.59 2.77 -18.70
CA ARG A 37 -20.29 2.57 -17.28
C ARG A 37 -20.90 1.28 -16.75
N ASP A 38 -22.18 1.06 -17.00
CA ASP A 38 -22.91 -0.08 -16.46
C ASP A 38 -22.39 -1.38 -17.06
N SER A 39 -22.07 -1.40 -18.36
CA SER A 39 -21.41 -2.55 -19.01
C SER A 39 -20.02 -2.85 -18.42
N LEU A 40 -19.22 -1.84 -18.09
CA LEU A 40 -17.93 -2.05 -17.43
C LEU A 40 -18.10 -2.67 -16.03
N TYR A 41 -19.12 -2.25 -15.29
CA TYR A 41 -19.42 -2.79 -13.97
C TYR A 41 -19.97 -4.22 -14.03
N GLU A 42 -20.70 -4.57 -15.08
CA GLU A 42 -21.14 -5.95 -15.31
C GLU A 42 -19.95 -6.89 -15.59
N VAL A 43 -19.00 -6.44 -16.41
CA VAL A 43 -17.79 -7.21 -16.75
C VAL A 43 -16.85 -7.33 -15.55
N ASN A 44 -16.68 -6.25 -14.78
CA ASN A 44 -15.86 -6.27 -13.57
C ASN A 44 -16.54 -5.48 -12.44
N PRO A 45 -17.24 -6.18 -11.51
CA PRO A 45 -17.92 -5.54 -10.40
C PRO A 45 -17.01 -4.73 -9.47
N LEU A 46 -15.71 -5.04 -9.39
CA LEU A 46 -14.75 -4.29 -8.57
C LEU A 46 -14.59 -2.84 -9.07
N LEU A 47 -14.83 -2.59 -10.37
CA LEU A 47 -14.75 -1.25 -10.95
C LEU A 47 -15.74 -0.28 -10.33
N ARG A 48 -16.84 -0.78 -9.76
CA ARG A 48 -17.81 0.07 -9.08
C ARG A 48 -17.16 0.80 -7.90
N THR A 49 -16.46 0.06 -7.04
CA THR A 49 -15.80 0.64 -5.86
C THR A 49 -14.62 1.55 -6.23
N THR A 50 -13.95 1.29 -7.36
CA THR A 50 -12.79 2.09 -7.80
C THR A 50 -13.17 3.35 -8.59
N LEU A 51 -14.26 3.31 -9.36
CA LEU A 51 -14.65 4.38 -10.27
C LEU A 51 -15.82 5.24 -9.76
N GLU A 52 -16.48 4.86 -8.66
CA GLU A 52 -17.51 5.68 -8.02
C GLU A 52 -16.97 7.07 -7.61
N ASN A 53 -17.83 8.09 -7.75
CA ASN A 53 -17.50 9.45 -7.34
C ASN A 53 -17.31 9.50 -5.81
N GLN A 54 -16.22 10.12 -5.36
CA GLN A 54 -15.87 10.21 -3.95
C GLN A 54 -15.71 11.67 -3.54
N PHE A 55 -16.43 12.07 -2.50
CA PHE A 55 -16.27 13.35 -1.83
C PHE A 55 -15.76 13.13 -0.41
N ILE A 56 -14.54 13.58 -0.16
CA ILE A 56 -13.84 13.47 1.12
C ILE A 56 -13.57 14.88 1.64
N ILE A 57 -14.16 15.21 2.78
CA ILE A 57 -13.84 16.43 3.52
C ILE A 57 -13.41 16.06 4.93
N GLY A 58 -12.30 16.59 5.41
CA GLY A 58 -11.76 16.19 6.69
C GLY A 58 -10.48 16.92 7.07
N SER A 59 -9.69 16.28 7.92
CA SER A 59 -8.45 16.84 8.46
C SER A 59 -7.35 15.78 8.38
N ASN A 60 -6.12 16.20 8.15
CA ASN A 60 -4.97 15.31 8.21
C ASN A 60 -3.82 15.94 9.01
N TYR A 61 -3.06 15.08 9.67
CA TYR A 61 -1.87 15.44 10.43
C TYR A 61 -0.76 14.46 10.13
N ASN A 62 0.39 14.96 9.72
CA ASN A 62 1.58 14.18 9.45
C ASN A 62 2.72 14.66 10.36
N PHE A 63 3.44 13.72 10.92
CA PHE A 63 4.66 13.94 11.68
C PHE A 63 5.80 13.20 11.01
N THR A 64 6.94 13.86 10.83
CA THR A 64 8.16 13.26 10.30
C THR A 64 9.30 13.52 11.26
N TYR A 65 10.02 12.46 11.59
CA TYR A 65 11.33 12.53 12.22
C TYR A 65 12.37 11.93 11.28
N THR A 66 13.50 12.60 11.06
CA THR A 66 14.61 12.04 10.29
C THR A 66 15.94 12.57 10.79
N ASN A 67 16.92 11.69 10.89
CA ASN A 67 18.34 12.05 11.07
C ASN A 67 19.22 11.46 9.96
N GLN A 68 18.64 11.11 8.80
CA GLN A 68 19.35 10.47 7.69
C GLN A 68 20.49 11.31 7.11
N MET A 69 20.41 12.64 7.27
CA MET A 69 21.47 13.56 6.82
C MET A 69 22.74 13.47 7.67
N GLU A 70 22.69 12.85 8.85
CA GLU A 70 23.86 12.68 9.71
C GLU A 70 24.68 11.46 9.29
N THR A 71 25.54 11.64 8.29
CA THR A 71 26.33 10.57 7.67
C THR A 71 27.33 9.89 8.60
N ASN A 72 27.77 10.55 9.67
CA ASN A 72 28.71 10.01 10.65
C ASN A 72 28.06 9.07 11.68
N ARG A 73 26.73 9.07 11.82
CA ARG A 73 26.06 8.18 12.77
C ARG A 73 26.14 6.73 12.31
N ARG A 74 26.29 5.82 13.27
CA ARG A 74 26.21 4.38 12.99
C ARG A 74 24.77 3.93 12.70
N ASN A 75 23.79 4.56 13.36
CA ASN A 75 22.38 4.31 13.10
C ASN A 75 21.68 5.60 12.67
N ASN A 76 20.96 5.54 11.55
CA ASN A 76 20.05 6.58 11.08
C ASN A 76 18.62 6.06 11.09
N THR A 77 17.68 6.89 11.50
CA THR A 77 16.26 6.54 11.63
C THR A 77 15.43 7.58 10.90
N PHE A 78 14.42 7.09 10.19
CA PHE A 78 13.34 7.89 9.63
C PHE A 78 12.02 7.35 10.20
N PHE A 79 11.15 8.24 10.65
CA PHE A 79 9.81 7.91 11.09
C PHE A 79 8.83 8.87 10.44
N TYR A 80 7.76 8.33 9.87
CA TYR A 80 6.61 9.06 9.40
C TYR A 80 5.37 8.50 10.08
N GLY A 81 4.58 9.37 10.71
CA GLY A 81 3.28 9.02 11.28
C GLY A 81 2.21 9.93 10.70
N ALA A 82 1.08 9.37 10.29
CA ALA A 82 -0.02 10.12 9.71
C ALA A 82 -1.36 9.69 10.29
N VAL A 83 -2.22 10.68 10.50
CA VAL A 83 -3.63 10.51 10.83
C VAL A 83 -4.45 11.31 9.83
N GLU A 84 -5.40 10.66 9.17
CA GLU A 84 -6.36 11.29 8.29
C GLU A 84 -7.77 10.95 8.75
N THR A 85 -8.63 11.95 8.74
CA THR A 85 -10.05 11.81 9.05
C THR A 85 -10.84 12.26 7.83
N GLY A 86 -11.94 11.57 7.52
CA GLY A 86 -12.90 11.95 6.48
C GLY A 86 -14.30 11.97 7.07
N GLY A 87 -15.09 13.00 6.77
CA GLY A 87 -16.50 13.10 7.15
C GLY A 87 -16.81 13.07 8.66
N ASN A 88 -15.82 13.33 9.52
CA ASN A 88 -15.97 13.36 10.99
C ASN A 88 -16.67 14.65 11.43
N LEU A 89 -15.90 15.69 11.76
CA LEU A 89 -16.42 17.01 12.17
C LEU A 89 -17.40 17.58 11.14
N TRP A 90 -17.04 17.48 9.86
CA TRP A 90 -17.86 18.00 8.75
C TRP A 90 -19.14 17.19 8.53
N GLY A 91 -19.09 15.87 8.76
CA GLY A 91 -20.26 15.04 8.63
C GLY A 91 -21.30 15.32 9.70
N ALA A 92 -20.90 15.78 10.90
CA ALA A 92 -21.83 16.14 11.97
C ALA A 92 -22.86 17.22 11.54
N PHE A 93 -22.43 18.16 10.70
CA PHE A 93 -23.27 19.27 10.20
C PHE A 93 -24.13 18.93 8.97
N VAL A 94 -23.95 17.74 8.38
CA VAL A 94 -24.70 17.31 7.18
C VAL A 94 -25.92 16.50 7.64
N PRO A 95 -27.18 16.89 7.32
CA PRO A 95 -28.35 16.10 7.70
C PRO A 95 -28.32 14.71 7.07
N LYS A 96 -28.97 13.75 7.74
CA LYS A 96 -29.21 12.43 7.16
C LYS A 96 -30.45 12.47 6.28
N ASP A 97 -30.43 11.72 5.18
CA ASP A 97 -31.62 11.45 4.36
C ASP A 97 -32.50 10.34 4.99
N ASP A 98 -33.60 10.00 4.30
CA ASP A 98 -34.57 8.98 4.73
C ASP A 98 -33.96 7.58 4.86
N GLU A 99 -32.82 7.32 4.19
CA GLU A 99 -32.04 6.08 4.29
C GLU A 99 -30.95 6.15 5.37
N GLY A 100 -30.88 7.27 6.11
CA GLY A 100 -29.90 7.50 7.16
C GLY A 100 -28.51 7.89 6.66
N LYS A 101 -28.34 8.17 5.36
CA LYS A 101 -27.06 8.51 4.72
C LYS A 101 -26.84 10.02 4.71
N ARG A 102 -25.57 10.42 4.79
CA ARG A 102 -25.16 11.84 4.70
C ARG A 102 -24.59 12.14 3.32
N SER A 103 -25.10 13.14 2.61
CA SER A 103 -24.61 13.50 1.28
C SER A 103 -24.36 15.00 1.16
N ILE A 104 -23.37 15.35 0.35
CA ILE A 104 -23.07 16.74 -0.05
C ILE A 104 -23.04 16.75 -1.58
N PHE A 105 -23.76 17.66 -2.22
CA PHE A 105 -23.90 17.69 -3.70
C PHE A 105 -24.36 16.36 -4.32
N ASN A 106 -25.26 15.65 -3.64
CA ASN A 106 -25.75 14.32 -4.06
C ASN A 106 -24.65 13.24 -4.15
N VAL A 107 -23.50 13.47 -3.49
CA VAL A 107 -22.43 12.49 -3.36
C VAL A 107 -22.37 12.01 -1.91
N PRO A 108 -22.43 10.69 -1.66
CA PRO A 108 -22.30 10.15 -0.32
C PRO A 108 -20.98 10.56 0.33
N LEU A 109 -21.05 11.08 1.55
CA LEU A 109 -19.88 11.49 2.31
C LEU A 109 -19.07 10.24 2.72
N SER A 110 -17.76 10.23 2.43
CA SER A 110 -16.88 9.18 2.96
C SER A 110 -16.51 9.47 4.42
N GLN A 111 -16.85 8.55 5.32
CA GLN A 111 -16.65 8.71 6.76
C GLN A 111 -15.66 7.67 7.29
N PHE A 112 -14.50 8.14 7.74
CA PHE A 112 -13.44 7.25 8.23
C PHE A 112 -12.41 7.95 9.11
N VAL A 113 -11.61 7.14 9.80
CA VAL A 113 -10.31 7.53 10.36
C VAL A 113 -9.26 6.56 9.81
N ARG A 114 -8.10 7.08 9.42
CA ARG A 114 -6.98 6.33 8.84
C ARG A 114 -5.69 6.71 9.56
N PHE A 115 -4.95 5.70 9.97
CA PHE A 115 -3.65 5.82 10.61
C PHE A 115 -2.60 5.13 9.75
N GLU A 116 -1.42 5.73 9.64
CA GLU A 116 -0.27 5.11 8.97
C GLU A 116 1.00 5.45 9.74
N ALA A 117 1.89 4.46 9.87
CA ALA A 117 3.24 4.66 10.40
C ALA A 117 4.25 3.97 9.48
N ASP A 118 5.36 4.65 9.18
CA ASP A 118 6.50 4.16 8.40
C ASP A 118 7.77 4.42 9.19
N LEU A 119 8.38 3.35 9.70
CA LEU A 119 9.64 3.39 10.43
C LEU A 119 10.72 2.76 9.56
N ARG A 120 11.83 3.48 9.37
CA ARG A 120 12.99 3.00 8.64
C ARG A 120 14.25 3.16 9.49
N ASP A 121 15.05 2.12 9.54
CA ASP A 121 16.30 2.06 10.29
C ASP A 121 17.44 1.68 9.37
N TYR A 122 18.56 2.39 9.46
CA TYR A 122 19.75 2.18 8.64
C TYR A 122 20.96 2.01 9.55
N TYR A 123 21.31 0.75 9.80
CA TYR A 123 22.45 0.38 10.61
C TYR A 123 23.70 0.16 9.77
N LYS A 124 24.69 1.04 9.91
CA LYS A 124 26.00 0.91 9.27
C LYS A 124 26.82 -0.12 10.04
N VAL A 125 26.78 -1.36 9.56
CA VAL A 125 27.56 -2.47 10.12
C VAL A 125 29.05 -2.10 10.09
N ASN A 126 29.51 -1.60 8.95
CA ASN A 126 30.82 -0.99 8.74
C ASN A 126 30.75 0.07 7.62
N LYS A 127 31.89 0.60 7.17
CA LYS A 127 31.96 1.64 6.13
C LYS A 127 31.39 1.23 4.76
N ASN A 128 31.33 -0.06 4.47
CA ASN A 128 30.95 -0.61 3.18
C ASN A 128 29.65 -1.41 3.22
N VAL A 129 29.09 -1.67 4.41
CA VAL A 129 27.91 -2.51 4.61
C VAL A 129 26.89 -1.78 5.47
N THR A 130 25.69 -1.60 4.93
CA THR A 130 24.54 -1.02 5.63
C THR A 130 23.41 -2.02 5.64
N TRP A 131 22.83 -2.26 6.81
CA TRP A 131 21.62 -3.04 6.98
C TRP A 131 20.44 -2.07 7.12
N ALA A 132 19.57 -2.05 6.11
CA ALA A 132 18.42 -1.17 6.03
C ALA A 132 17.14 -1.96 6.29
N ASN A 133 16.30 -1.47 7.19
CA ASN A 133 15.05 -2.11 7.58
C ASN A 133 13.90 -1.13 7.48
N ARG A 134 12.70 -1.62 7.15
CA ARG A 134 11.45 -0.85 7.18
C ARG A 134 10.32 -1.65 7.81
N LEU A 135 9.51 -0.96 8.61
CA LEU A 135 8.21 -1.40 9.09
C LEU A 135 7.19 -0.33 8.67
N ASN A 136 6.23 -0.69 7.83
CA ASN A 136 5.13 0.20 7.48
C ASN A 136 3.79 -0.47 7.81
N ILE A 137 3.03 0.17 8.70
CA ILE A 137 1.74 -0.32 9.19
C ILE A 137 0.66 0.71 8.92
N GLY A 138 -0.55 0.24 8.66
CA GLY A 138 -1.69 1.09 8.36
C GLY A 138 -2.98 0.49 8.92
N TYR A 139 -3.87 1.36 9.38
CA TYR A 139 -5.19 0.96 9.87
C TYR A 139 -6.24 2.00 9.50
N GLY A 140 -7.29 1.55 8.85
CA GLY A 140 -8.45 2.31 8.42
C GLY A 140 -9.71 1.81 9.10
N TYR A 141 -10.48 2.74 9.64
CA TYR A 141 -11.80 2.47 10.19
C TYR A 141 -12.82 3.36 9.51
N ALA A 142 -13.58 2.76 8.58
CA ALA A 142 -14.74 3.39 7.98
C ALA A 142 -16.00 3.10 8.81
N TYR A 143 -16.90 4.09 8.85
CA TYR A 143 -18.14 4.04 9.62
C TYR A 143 -19.22 4.90 8.97
N GLY A 144 -20.44 4.92 9.55
CA GLY A 144 -21.55 5.72 9.01
C GLY A 144 -21.94 5.24 7.61
N ASN A 145 -21.79 6.11 6.61
CA ASN A 145 -22.07 5.79 5.21
C ASN A 145 -21.15 4.70 4.60
N SER A 146 -19.98 4.45 5.20
CA SER A 146 -18.91 3.66 4.58
C SER A 146 -18.63 2.40 5.42
N THR A 147 -18.52 1.25 4.75
CA THR A 147 -18.16 -0.03 5.39
C THR A 147 -16.67 -0.35 5.31
N SER A 148 -15.98 0.23 4.33
CA SER A 148 -14.53 0.19 4.08
C SER A 148 -14.00 1.58 3.74
N LEU A 149 -12.67 1.77 3.77
CA LEU A 149 -12.07 3.02 3.31
C LEU A 149 -12.43 3.26 1.83
N PRO A 150 -12.64 4.54 1.42
CA PRO A 150 -12.77 4.85 0.01
C PRO A 150 -11.50 4.38 -0.72
N PHE A 151 -11.66 3.78 -1.92
CA PHE A 151 -10.57 3.09 -2.63
C PHE A 151 -9.30 3.94 -2.78
N VAL A 152 -9.44 5.25 -3.00
CA VAL A 152 -8.33 6.22 -3.13
C VAL A 152 -7.56 6.48 -1.83
N ARG A 153 -8.05 5.97 -0.70
CA ARG A 153 -7.43 6.03 0.63
C ARG A 153 -7.09 4.64 1.18
N GLN A 154 -7.47 3.57 0.48
CA GLN A 154 -7.05 2.24 0.84
C GLN A 154 -5.54 2.07 0.73
N PHE A 155 -5.03 1.10 1.48
CA PHE A 155 -3.66 0.66 1.41
C PHE A 155 -3.48 -0.35 0.29
N PHE A 156 -2.32 -0.32 -0.34
CA PHE A 156 -1.95 -1.24 -1.42
C PHE A 156 -0.67 -1.99 -1.05
N ALA A 157 -0.44 -3.11 -1.74
CA ALA A 157 0.72 -3.97 -1.55
C ALA A 157 1.28 -4.48 -2.87
N GLY A 158 2.58 -4.77 -2.88
CA GLY A 158 3.33 -5.20 -4.07
C GLY A 158 3.98 -4.03 -4.82
N GLY A 159 4.93 -4.36 -5.69
CA GLY A 159 5.70 -3.40 -6.48
C GLY A 159 7.07 -3.05 -5.88
N SER A 160 7.79 -2.17 -6.58
CA SER A 160 9.22 -1.96 -6.37
C SER A 160 9.59 -1.31 -5.03
N ASN A 161 8.66 -0.66 -4.33
CA ASN A 161 8.86 0.02 -3.04
C ASN A 161 8.21 -0.69 -1.85
N ASP A 162 7.44 -1.75 -2.09
CA ASP A 162 6.76 -2.52 -1.05
C ASP A 162 7.26 -3.97 -1.06
N ILE A 163 6.70 -4.84 -1.90
CA ILE A 163 7.11 -6.25 -1.98
C ILE A 163 7.49 -6.55 -3.43
N ARG A 164 8.80 -6.52 -3.71
CA ARG A 164 9.35 -6.51 -5.08
C ARG A 164 9.03 -7.76 -5.90
N ALA A 165 8.74 -8.86 -5.22
CA ALA A 165 8.40 -10.15 -5.82
C ALA A 165 6.95 -10.25 -6.33
N PHE A 166 6.13 -9.20 -6.12
CA PHE A 166 4.75 -9.15 -6.60
C PHE A 166 4.52 -7.87 -7.40
N PRO A 167 3.70 -7.90 -8.46
CA PRO A 167 3.33 -6.71 -9.20
C PRO A 167 2.70 -5.63 -8.30
N ALA A 168 2.80 -4.37 -8.74
CA ALA A 168 2.29 -3.25 -7.95
C ALA A 168 0.78 -3.36 -7.77
N ARG A 169 0.31 -3.18 -6.52
CA ARG A 169 -1.11 -3.12 -6.16
C ARG A 169 -1.90 -4.42 -6.41
N THR A 170 -1.26 -5.55 -6.68
CA THR A 170 -1.97 -6.82 -6.95
C THR A 170 -2.05 -7.76 -5.76
N LEU A 171 -1.37 -7.46 -4.66
CA LEU A 171 -1.33 -8.35 -3.50
C LEU A 171 -2.45 -8.06 -2.49
N GLY A 172 -3.12 -9.11 -2.04
CA GLY A 172 -4.20 -9.05 -1.06
C GLY A 172 -5.55 -8.73 -1.71
N PRO A 173 -6.57 -8.36 -0.93
CA PRO A 173 -6.58 -8.39 0.54
C PRO A 173 -6.53 -9.81 1.10
N GLY A 174 -5.76 -10.04 2.17
CA GLY A 174 -5.64 -11.32 2.85
C GLY A 174 -5.17 -12.43 1.92
N THR A 175 -5.96 -13.49 1.79
CA THR A 175 -5.64 -14.64 0.91
C THR A 175 -6.29 -14.54 -0.46
N TYR A 176 -7.00 -13.45 -0.76
CA TYR A 176 -7.66 -13.29 -2.04
C TYR A 176 -6.64 -13.17 -3.18
N LYS A 177 -6.91 -13.85 -4.29
CA LYS A 177 -6.16 -13.72 -5.54
C LYS A 177 -7.11 -13.24 -6.62
N VAL A 178 -6.72 -12.18 -7.31
CA VAL A 178 -7.39 -11.77 -8.54
C VAL A 178 -7.20 -12.87 -9.60
N PRO A 179 -8.24 -13.22 -10.38
CA PRO A 179 -8.10 -14.09 -11.53
C PRO A 179 -7.00 -13.61 -12.49
N ASP A 180 -6.26 -14.55 -13.09
CA ASP A 180 -5.10 -14.22 -13.94
C ASP A 180 -5.49 -13.52 -15.25
N ASP A 181 -6.76 -13.64 -15.66
CA ASP A 181 -7.36 -13.02 -16.85
C ASP A 181 -8.02 -11.65 -16.56
N ALA A 182 -8.00 -11.19 -15.30
CA ALA A 182 -8.62 -9.94 -14.94
C ALA A 182 -7.87 -8.74 -15.55
N VAL A 183 -8.61 -7.90 -16.27
CA VAL A 183 -8.09 -6.65 -16.86
C VAL A 183 -7.70 -5.61 -15.79
N PHE A 184 -8.31 -5.70 -14.60
CA PHE A 184 -8.00 -4.84 -13.46
C PHE A 184 -7.67 -5.69 -12.24
N ALA A 185 -6.42 -5.58 -11.77
CA ALA A 185 -5.89 -6.36 -10.65
C ALA A 185 -5.57 -5.52 -9.41
N ASP A 186 -5.95 -4.25 -9.39
CA ASP A 186 -5.73 -3.38 -8.23
C ASP A 186 -6.54 -3.85 -7.02
N GLN A 187 -5.83 -4.14 -5.92
CA GLN A 187 -6.38 -4.62 -4.67
C GLN A 187 -6.02 -3.67 -3.52
N GLY A 188 -7.07 -3.09 -2.93
CA GLY A 188 -6.96 -2.21 -1.77
C GLY A 188 -7.41 -2.89 -0.49
N GLY A 189 -6.82 -2.48 0.63
CA GLY A 189 -7.19 -2.89 1.99
C GLY A 189 -7.40 -1.71 2.93
N ASP A 190 -8.09 -1.97 4.03
CA ASP A 190 -8.23 -1.03 5.16
C ASP A 190 -7.06 -1.17 6.15
N ILE A 191 -6.38 -2.31 6.17
CA ILE A 191 -5.29 -2.61 7.11
C ILE A 191 -4.04 -2.99 6.30
N LYS A 192 -2.86 -2.55 6.75
CA LYS A 192 -1.57 -2.78 6.08
C LYS A 192 -0.52 -3.23 7.09
N LEU A 193 0.29 -4.20 6.68
CA LEU A 193 1.56 -4.55 7.33
C LEU A 193 2.60 -4.84 6.25
N MET A 194 3.70 -4.10 6.27
CA MET A 194 4.86 -4.30 5.40
C MET A 194 6.13 -4.32 6.23
N LEU A 195 7.03 -5.22 5.87
CA LEU A 195 8.31 -5.48 6.46
C LEU A 195 9.34 -5.58 5.33
N ASN A 196 10.42 -4.82 5.41
CA ASN A 196 11.53 -4.94 4.47
C ASN A 196 12.85 -5.01 5.24
N SER A 197 13.75 -5.87 4.79
CA SER A 197 15.10 -5.98 5.28
C SER A 197 16.04 -6.11 4.10
N GLU A 198 17.04 -5.24 4.03
CA GLU A 198 17.97 -5.16 2.90
C GLU A 198 19.41 -4.97 3.41
N LEU A 199 20.30 -5.86 2.98
CA LEU A 199 21.73 -5.73 3.20
C LEU A 199 22.36 -5.09 1.97
N ARG A 200 22.88 -3.86 2.12
CA ARG A 200 23.53 -3.08 1.06
C ARG A 200 25.03 -3.13 1.26
N PHE A 201 25.79 -3.50 0.23
CA PHE A 201 27.24 -3.63 0.32
C PHE A 201 27.96 -3.06 -0.90
N LYS A 202 29.10 -2.42 -0.66
CA LYS A 202 29.93 -1.84 -1.74
C LYS A 202 30.59 -2.94 -2.55
N LEU A 203 30.44 -2.89 -3.88
CA LEU A 203 31.12 -3.79 -4.81
C LEU A 203 32.41 -3.14 -5.31
N VAL A 204 32.28 -2.04 -6.04
CA VAL A 204 33.41 -1.29 -6.60
C VAL A 204 32.99 0.15 -6.92
N SER A 205 33.83 1.13 -6.60
CA SER A 205 33.56 2.54 -6.91
C SER A 205 32.14 2.98 -6.45
N VAL A 206 31.28 3.39 -7.38
CA VAL A 206 29.88 3.82 -7.18
C VAL A 206 28.86 2.68 -7.21
N LEU A 207 29.32 1.45 -7.46
CA LEU A 207 28.47 0.27 -7.59
C LEU A 207 28.32 -0.45 -6.23
N TYR A 208 27.08 -0.68 -5.85
CA TYR A 208 26.69 -1.42 -4.64
C TYR A 208 25.79 -2.59 -5.00
N GLY A 209 25.97 -3.71 -4.32
CA GLY A 209 25.04 -4.83 -4.32
C GLY A 209 24.02 -4.70 -3.19
N ALA A 210 22.90 -5.38 -3.33
CA ALA A 210 22.07 -5.71 -2.18
C ALA A 210 21.40 -7.07 -2.27
N LEU A 211 21.10 -7.61 -1.10
CA LEU A 211 20.26 -8.78 -0.88
C LEU A 211 19.11 -8.36 0.03
N PHE A 212 17.90 -8.82 -0.25
CA PHE A 212 16.74 -8.36 0.49
C PHE A 212 15.68 -9.42 0.68
N VAL A 213 14.88 -9.23 1.73
CA VAL A 213 13.64 -9.95 1.98
C VAL A 213 12.55 -8.91 2.24
N ASP A 214 11.45 -9.05 1.51
CA ASP A 214 10.25 -8.23 1.67
C ASP A 214 9.10 -9.13 2.11
N ALA A 215 8.30 -8.67 3.06
CA ALA A 215 7.12 -9.39 3.51
C ALA A 215 5.98 -8.41 3.81
N GLY A 216 4.76 -8.81 3.51
CA GLY A 216 3.62 -7.95 3.82
C GLY A 216 2.31 -8.43 3.26
N ASN A 217 1.24 -7.73 3.64
CA ASN A 217 -0.08 -7.89 3.06
C ASN A 217 -0.95 -6.66 3.40
N VAL A 218 -2.08 -6.56 2.72
CA VAL A 218 -3.19 -5.69 3.08
C VAL A 218 -4.44 -6.52 3.35
N TRP A 219 -5.37 -6.02 4.13
CA TRP A 219 -6.62 -6.70 4.45
C TRP A 219 -7.76 -5.71 4.49
N LEU A 220 -8.98 -6.18 4.29
CA LEU A 220 -10.18 -5.44 4.66
C LEU A 220 -10.45 -5.63 6.15
N ARG A 221 -11.12 -4.66 6.77
CA ARG A 221 -11.53 -4.80 8.17
C ARG A 221 -12.61 -5.86 8.34
N LYS A 222 -13.45 -6.05 7.31
CA LYS A 222 -14.52 -7.06 7.24
C LYS A 222 -14.42 -7.78 5.92
N GLU A 223 -14.83 -9.04 5.91
CA GLU A 223 -14.82 -9.84 4.69
C GLU A 223 -15.78 -9.21 3.67
N ASP A 224 -15.31 -9.11 2.43
CA ASP A 224 -16.15 -8.77 1.30
C ASP A 224 -16.86 -10.03 0.81
N THR A 225 -18.11 -10.20 1.23
CA THR A 225 -18.95 -11.36 0.88
C THR A 225 -19.62 -11.21 -0.49
N GLY A 226 -19.36 -10.12 -1.21
CA GLY A 226 -20.07 -9.79 -2.44
C GLY A 226 -21.55 -9.47 -2.20
N ILE A 227 -22.32 -9.49 -3.28
CA ILE A 227 -23.77 -9.23 -3.24
C ILE A 227 -24.49 -10.48 -3.76
N PRO A 228 -25.26 -11.19 -2.91
CA PRO A 228 -26.00 -12.38 -3.33
C PRO A 228 -26.89 -12.11 -4.54
N GLY A 229 -26.86 -13.01 -5.53
CA GLY A 229 -27.66 -12.90 -6.75
C GLY A 229 -27.10 -11.94 -7.81
N THR A 230 -25.87 -11.46 -7.66
CA THR A 230 -25.19 -10.60 -8.65
C THR A 230 -23.88 -11.23 -9.14
N THR A 231 -23.23 -10.63 -10.13
CA THR A 231 -21.88 -11.00 -10.59
C THR A 231 -20.78 -10.68 -9.58
N ASN A 232 -21.07 -9.91 -8.53
CA ASN A 232 -20.13 -9.63 -7.46
C ASN A 232 -20.06 -10.80 -6.46
N THR A 233 -19.07 -11.67 -6.66
CA THR A 233 -18.80 -12.85 -5.82
C THR A 233 -18.00 -12.54 -4.55
N GLY A 234 -17.66 -11.28 -4.31
CA GLY A 234 -16.86 -10.85 -3.16
C GLY A 234 -15.38 -11.23 -3.28
N ARG A 235 -14.68 -11.06 -2.17
CA ARG A 235 -13.25 -11.36 -2.01
C ARG A 235 -13.09 -12.28 -0.79
N PRO A 236 -13.30 -13.60 -0.93
CA PRO A 236 -13.18 -14.52 0.19
C PRO A 236 -11.76 -14.52 0.77
N GLY A 237 -11.67 -14.55 2.10
CA GLY A 237 -10.40 -14.47 2.83
C GLY A 237 -9.78 -13.06 2.85
N SER A 238 -10.56 -12.02 2.55
CA SER A 238 -10.11 -10.62 2.56
C SER A 238 -10.04 -10.00 3.96
N GLU A 239 -10.72 -10.59 4.95
CA GLU A 239 -10.81 -10.02 6.29
C GLU A 239 -9.53 -10.13 7.09
N PHE A 240 -9.28 -9.12 7.93
CA PHE A 240 -8.20 -9.16 8.89
C PHE A 240 -8.58 -9.98 10.12
N LYS A 241 -7.82 -11.05 10.37
CA LYS A 241 -7.80 -11.77 11.64
C LYS A 241 -6.39 -11.73 12.20
N LEU A 242 -6.21 -11.11 13.37
CA LEU A 242 -4.89 -10.98 14.01
C LEU A 242 -4.16 -12.33 14.14
N LYS A 243 -4.89 -13.40 14.49
CA LYS A 243 -4.36 -14.76 14.58
C LYS A 243 -3.82 -15.33 13.25
N ASN A 244 -4.31 -14.84 12.12
CA ASN A 244 -3.90 -15.29 10.80
C ASN A 244 -2.92 -14.32 10.11
N ALA A 245 -2.78 -13.08 10.59
CA ALA A 245 -2.08 -12.01 9.89
C ALA A 245 -0.66 -12.40 9.45
N LEU A 246 0.12 -13.03 10.35
CA LEU A 246 1.47 -13.52 10.03
C LEU A 246 1.45 -14.72 9.05
N ASN A 247 0.38 -15.52 9.08
CA ASN A 247 0.20 -16.66 8.19
C ASN A 247 -0.19 -16.27 6.77
N GLU A 248 -0.71 -15.05 6.61
CA GLU A 248 -1.20 -14.49 5.35
C GLU A 248 -0.19 -13.50 4.74
N LEU A 249 1.00 -13.33 5.30
CA LEU A 249 2.03 -12.50 4.66
C LEU A 249 2.52 -13.13 3.37
N ALA A 250 2.54 -12.36 2.29
CA ALA A 250 3.38 -12.68 1.15
C ALA A 250 4.83 -12.42 1.52
N VAL A 251 5.75 -13.23 0.97
CA VAL A 251 7.19 -13.06 1.20
C VAL A 251 7.91 -13.19 -0.13
N GLY A 252 8.75 -12.21 -0.42
CA GLY A 252 9.63 -12.15 -1.57
C GLY A 252 11.08 -12.02 -1.13
N THR A 253 11.99 -12.52 -1.94
CA THR A 253 13.42 -12.29 -1.77
C THR A 253 14.05 -11.98 -3.11
N GLY A 254 15.26 -11.44 -3.09
CA GLY A 254 15.96 -11.10 -4.31
C GLY A 254 17.31 -10.46 -4.09
N ALA A 255 17.89 -10.04 -5.19
CA ALA A 255 19.16 -9.34 -5.26
C ALA A 255 19.03 -8.12 -6.16
N GLY A 256 19.89 -7.13 -5.94
CA GLY A 256 19.91 -5.97 -6.82
C GLY A 256 21.24 -5.25 -6.86
N LEU A 257 21.35 -4.35 -7.83
CA LEU A 257 22.47 -3.46 -8.05
C LEU A 257 22.01 -2.02 -7.88
N ARG A 258 22.87 -1.20 -7.27
CA ARG A 258 22.67 0.23 -7.07
C ARG A 258 23.86 0.98 -7.64
N VAL A 259 23.58 1.98 -8.47
CA VAL A 259 24.58 2.93 -8.95
C VAL A 259 24.33 4.24 -8.23
N ASP A 260 25.26 4.62 -7.35
CA ASP A 260 25.21 5.87 -6.61
C ASP A 260 25.84 7.00 -7.43
N ALA A 261 25.01 7.78 -8.12
CA ALA A 261 25.46 8.87 -8.98
C ALA A 261 25.63 10.20 -8.20
N THR A 262 25.82 10.15 -6.87
CA THR A 262 25.97 11.32 -5.96
C THR A 262 24.70 12.17 -5.80
N ILE A 263 23.91 12.37 -6.85
CA ILE A 263 22.67 13.16 -6.85
C ILE A 263 21.44 12.26 -6.67
N PHE A 264 21.46 11.07 -7.26
CA PHE A 264 20.42 10.06 -7.11
C PHE A 264 21.02 8.66 -7.24
N VAL A 265 20.31 7.68 -6.67
CA VAL A 265 20.66 6.27 -6.79
C VAL A 265 19.78 5.64 -7.87
N VAL A 266 20.37 4.98 -8.85
CA VAL A 266 19.64 4.11 -9.78
C VAL A 266 19.69 2.70 -9.23
N ARG A 267 18.56 2.00 -9.21
CA ARG A 267 18.49 0.59 -8.79
C ARG A 267 17.92 -0.31 -9.86
N LEU A 268 18.48 -1.51 -9.89
CA LEU A 268 18.00 -2.67 -10.65
C LEU A 268 17.87 -3.83 -9.66
N ASP A 269 16.65 -4.27 -9.40
CA ASP A 269 16.38 -5.39 -8.50
C ASP A 269 15.70 -6.53 -9.29
N VAL A 270 16.11 -7.77 -9.00
CA VAL A 270 15.42 -8.99 -9.44
C VAL A 270 14.87 -9.69 -8.21
N ALA A 271 13.56 -9.92 -8.18
CA ALA A 271 12.87 -10.52 -7.05
C ALA A 271 12.02 -11.72 -7.49
N PHE A 272 11.80 -12.63 -6.57
CA PHE A 272 10.89 -13.77 -6.76
C PHE A 272 10.18 -14.13 -5.45
N PRO A 273 8.95 -14.67 -5.53
CA PRO A 273 8.17 -15.02 -4.36
C PRO A 273 8.71 -16.30 -3.72
N VAL A 274 8.82 -16.31 -2.39
CA VAL A 274 9.09 -17.51 -1.57
C VAL A 274 7.89 -17.91 -0.74
N ARG A 275 6.90 -17.01 -0.59
CA ARG A 275 5.61 -17.31 0.02
C ARG A 275 4.47 -16.59 -0.70
N LYS A 276 3.46 -17.35 -1.12
CA LYS A 276 2.24 -16.85 -1.79
C LYS A 276 1.03 -17.07 -0.87
N PRO A 277 0.37 -16.00 -0.38
CA PRO A 277 -0.64 -16.14 0.68
C PRO A 277 -1.96 -16.72 0.19
N TYR A 278 -2.23 -16.61 -1.11
CA TYR A 278 -3.43 -17.14 -1.77
C TYR A 278 -3.39 -18.64 -2.07
N LEU A 279 -2.28 -19.32 -1.78
CA LEU A 279 -2.23 -20.78 -1.86
C LEU A 279 -2.87 -21.43 -0.62
N PRO A 280 -3.36 -22.67 -0.73
CA PRO A 280 -3.87 -23.44 0.40
C PRO A 280 -2.89 -23.48 1.57
N GLU A 281 -3.43 -23.59 2.79
CA GLU A 281 -2.60 -23.74 3.99
C GLU A 281 -1.68 -24.97 3.85
N GLY A 282 -0.43 -24.84 4.31
CA GLY A 282 0.62 -25.83 4.09
C GLY A 282 1.35 -25.74 2.75
N GLN A 283 0.76 -25.11 1.71
CA GLN A 283 1.37 -24.96 0.38
C GLN A 283 1.85 -23.53 0.07
N ARG A 284 1.73 -22.62 1.03
CA ARG A 284 2.05 -21.18 0.85
C ARG A 284 3.53 -20.92 0.64
N TRP A 285 4.40 -21.71 1.27
CA TRP A 285 5.85 -21.63 1.06
C TRP A 285 6.21 -22.40 -0.20
N VAL A 286 6.84 -21.71 -1.15
CA VAL A 286 7.09 -22.24 -2.50
C VAL A 286 8.57 -22.50 -2.77
N PHE A 287 9.38 -22.71 -1.72
CA PHE A 287 10.81 -22.96 -1.84
C PHE A 287 11.13 -24.15 -2.75
N ASP A 288 10.40 -25.25 -2.61
CA ASP A 288 10.61 -26.47 -3.40
C ASP A 288 10.17 -26.32 -4.86
N SER A 289 9.39 -25.28 -5.18
CA SER A 289 8.95 -24.97 -6.54
C SER A 289 9.89 -24.02 -7.27
N ILE A 290 10.97 -23.55 -6.64
CA ILE A 290 11.93 -22.62 -7.26
C ILE A 290 12.73 -23.36 -8.32
N ALA A 291 12.55 -22.96 -9.58
CA ALA A 291 13.19 -23.61 -10.72
C ALA A 291 13.88 -22.60 -11.64
N PHE A 292 15.02 -22.03 -11.21
CA PHE A 292 15.77 -21.06 -12.01
C PHE A 292 16.20 -21.59 -13.39
N GLY A 293 16.34 -22.91 -13.56
CA GLY A 293 16.63 -23.54 -14.87
C GLY A 293 15.43 -23.58 -15.82
N ASN A 294 14.20 -23.53 -15.32
CA ASN A 294 12.98 -23.61 -16.12
C ASN A 294 12.57 -22.22 -16.68
N LYS A 295 12.32 -22.14 -17.99
CA LYS A 295 11.99 -20.88 -18.68
C LYS A 295 10.62 -20.33 -18.25
N ASP A 296 9.61 -21.18 -18.14
CA ASP A 296 8.26 -20.77 -17.77
C ASP A 296 8.21 -20.30 -16.31
N TRP A 297 8.90 -21.00 -15.41
CA TRP A 297 9.05 -20.56 -14.03
C TRP A 297 9.67 -19.16 -13.94
N ARG A 298 10.74 -18.90 -14.70
CA ARG A 298 11.39 -17.59 -14.75
C ARG A 298 10.43 -16.51 -15.25
N ARG A 299 9.67 -16.79 -16.32
CA ARG A 299 8.70 -15.85 -16.91
C ARG A 299 7.60 -15.47 -15.92
N GLU A 300 7.17 -16.41 -15.09
CA GLU A 300 6.03 -16.24 -14.18
C GLU A 300 6.41 -15.70 -12.80
N ASN A 301 7.66 -15.89 -12.36
CA ASN A 301 8.06 -15.61 -10.98
C ASN A 301 9.20 -14.60 -10.83
N LEU A 302 10.00 -14.33 -11.88
CA LEU A 302 11.03 -13.29 -11.81
C LEU A 302 10.43 -11.93 -12.15
N ILE A 303 10.49 -11.01 -11.19
CA ILE A 303 10.09 -9.62 -11.39
C ILE A 303 11.33 -8.74 -11.42
N PHE A 304 11.48 -8.02 -12.53
CA PHE A 304 12.52 -7.02 -12.73
C PHE A 304 11.98 -5.65 -12.32
N ASN A 305 12.69 -4.99 -11.43
CA ASN A 305 12.33 -3.67 -10.93
C ASN A 305 13.43 -2.67 -11.25
N ILE A 306 13.06 -1.53 -11.83
CA ILE A 306 13.95 -0.39 -12.04
C ILE A 306 13.38 0.79 -11.27
N GLY A 307 14.24 1.56 -10.61
CA GLY A 307 13.81 2.73 -9.84
C GLY A 307 14.89 3.77 -9.64
N ILE A 308 14.45 4.96 -9.25
CA ILE A 308 15.29 6.07 -8.80
C ILE A 308 15.08 6.23 -7.29
N GLY A 309 16.17 6.41 -6.54
CA GLY A 309 16.19 6.38 -5.09
C GLY A 309 16.21 4.95 -4.52
N TYR A 310 16.30 4.85 -3.20
CA TYR A 310 16.17 3.58 -2.50
C TYR A 310 14.71 3.09 -2.48
N PRO A 311 14.46 1.77 -2.41
CA PRO A 311 13.10 1.19 -2.33
C PRO A 311 12.29 1.75 -1.15
N PHE A 312 13.01 2.14 -0.10
CA PHE A 312 12.57 2.79 1.10
C PHE A 312 13.75 3.46 1.79
#